data_AF-A0A7J5YTN3-F1
#
_entry.id   AF-A0A7J5YTN3-F1
#
_cell.length_a   1.000
_cell.length_b   1.000
_cell.length_c   1.000
_cell.angle_alpha   90.00
_cell.angle_beta   90.00
_cell.angle_gamma   90.00
#
_symmetry.space_group_name_H-M   'P 1'
#
loop_
_entity.id
_entity.type
_entity.pdbx_description
1 polymer ?
#
loop_
_entity_poly.entity_id
_entity_poly.type
_entity_poly.pdbx_seq_one_letter_code
_entity_poly.pdbx_strand_id
1 'polypeptide(L)'
;MVKMFYHAFIESVLSSASCWFGNVTGAQKKSVRRPTLSKSLYKDRVLKMAHNIVSDLRHPLASYFELLPSGRRYRAPLFKNNRSRLSVVPQAIKLLNQ
;
A
#
# COMPACT_ATOMS: atom_id res chain seq x y z
N MET A 1 17.22 16.93 -25.88
CA MET A 1 15.87 16.53 -26.34
C MET A 1 15.63 15.02 -26.22
N VAL A 2 16.55 14.18 -26.71
CA VAL A 2 16.41 12.70 -26.71
C VAL A 2 16.36 12.06 -25.31
N LYS A 3 17.09 12.61 -24.32
CA LYS A 3 17.10 12.10 -22.93
C LYS A 3 15.72 12.16 -22.24
N MET A 4 14.94 13.22 -22.50
CA MET A 4 13.61 13.38 -21.90
C MET A 4 12.60 12.42 -22.51
N PHE A 5 12.73 12.14 -23.82
CA PHE A 5 11.90 11.15 -24.50
C PHE A 5 12.10 9.75 -23.91
N TYR A 6 13.35 9.31 -23.73
CA TYR A 6 13.63 8.02 -23.11
C TYR A 6 13.17 7.96 -21.66
N HIS A 7 13.35 9.03 -20.89
CA HIS A 7 12.89 9.07 -19.50
C HIS A 7 11.36 8.94 -19.41
N ALA A 8 10.62 9.75 -20.17
CA ALA A 8 9.17 9.72 -20.21
C ALA A 8 8.62 8.39 -20.73
N PHE A 9 9.27 7.79 -21.74
CA PHE A 9 8.88 6.50 -22.28
C PHE A 9 9.07 5.37 -21.24
N ILE A 10 10.23 5.35 -20.56
CA ILE A 10 10.50 4.38 -19.49
C ILE A 10 9.52 4.56 -18.33
N GLU A 11 9.23 5.81 -17.92
CA GLU A 11 8.28 6.11 -16.84
C GLU A 11 6.84 5.71 -17.18
N SER A 12 6.42 5.88 -18.43
CA SER A 12 5.10 5.43 -18.92
C SER A 12 4.97 3.91 -18.92
N VAL A 13 6.00 3.21 -19.40
CA VAL A 13 6.03 1.73 -19.40
C VAL A 13 6.04 1.19 -17.97
N LEU A 14 6.83 1.78 -17.06
CA LEU A 14 6.87 1.36 -15.65
C LEU A 14 5.55 1.65 -14.92
N SER A 15 4.92 2.81 -15.17
CA SER A 15 3.63 3.15 -14.57
C SER A 15 2.52 2.20 -15.03
N SER A 16 2.45 1.93 -16.34
CA SER A 16 1.48 0.98 -16.89
C SER A 16 1.72 -0.44 -16.38
N ALA A 17 2.95 -0.95 -16.42
CA ALA A 17 3.27 -2.30 -15.91
C ALA A 17 2.89 -2.48 -14.42
N SER A 18 3.06 -1.43 -13.61
CA SER A 18 2.67 -1.42 -12.19
C SER A 18 1.17 -1.61 -11.98
N CYS A 19 0.33 -1.02 -12.83
CA CYS A 19 -1.12 -1.17 -12.78
C CYS A 19 -1.58 -2.61 -13.13
N TRP A 20 -0.89 -3.26 -14.08
CA TRP A 20 -1.26 -4.61 -14.54
C TRP A 20 -0.73 -5.72 -13.61
N PHE A 21 0.39 -5.47 -12.92
CA PHE A 21 0.96 -6.42 -11.97
C PHE A 21 0.01 -6.75 -10.80
N GLY A 22 -0.90 -5.83 -10.46
CA GLY A 22 -1.95 -6.05 -9.47
C GLY A 22 -2.97 -7.15 -9.84
N ASN A 23 -3.10 -7.47 -11.14
CA ASN A 23 -4.07 -8.44 -11.67
C ASN A 23 -3.45 -9.82 -11.98
N VAL A 24 -2.15 -10.03 -11.73
CA VAL A 24 -1.48 -11.31 -12.00
C VAL A 24 -1.90 -12.38 -10.97
N THR A 25 -2.58 -13.41 -11.46
CA THR A 25 -3.08 -14.57 -10.70
C THR A 25 -1.93 -15.33 -10.04
N GLY A 26 -2.18 -15.88 -8.85
CA GLY A 26 -1.16 -16.45 -7.95
C GLY A 26 -0.26 -17.54 -8.54
N ALA A 27 -0.67 -18.17 -9.65
CA ALA A 27 0.09 -19.19 -10.36
C ALA A 27 1.35 -18.66 -11.07
N GLN A 28 1.35 -17.41 -11.57
CA GLN A 28 2.51 -16.82 -12.27
C GLN A 28 3.53 -16.15 -11.31
N LYS A 29 3.23 -16.05 -10.01
CA LYS A 29 4.09 -15.43 -8.99
C LYS A 29 5.37 -16.21 -8.66
N LYS A 30 5.53 -17.44 -9.16
CA LYS A 30 6.71 -18.28 -8.89
C LYS A 30 7.91 -18.02 -9.81
N SER A 31 7.69 -17.40 -10.97
CA SER A 31 8.76 -17.17 -11.97
C SER A 31 9.34 -15.75 -11.96
N VAL A 32 8.61 -14.77 -11.40
CA VAL A 32 9.09 -13.38 -11.32
C VAL A 32 9.92 -13.20 -10.06
N ARG A 33 11.24 -13.06 -10.23
CA ARG A 33 12.17 -12.60 -9.18
C ARG A 33 11.77 -11.15 -8.87
N ARG A 34 11.04 -10.97 -7.76
CA ARG A 34 10.57 -9.66 -7.29
C ARG A 34 11.74 -8.67 -7.32
N PRO A 35 11.63 -7.45 -7.89
CA PRO A 35 12.40 -6.36 -7.34
C PRO A 35 11.94 -6.28 -5.88
N THR A 36 12.77 -6.77 -4.97
CA THR A 36 12.50 -6.67 -3.55
C THR A 36 12.61 -5.21 -3.20
N LEU A 37 11.54 -4.43 -3.44
CA LEU A 37 11.23 -3.34 -2.54
C LEU A 37 11.30 -3.98 -1.16
N SER A 38 12.36 -3.64 -0.43
CA SER A 38 12.65 -4.27 0.85
C SER A 38 11.38 -4.16 1.69
N LYS A 39 11.03 -5.24 2.39
CA LYS A 39 9.82 -5.26 3.22
C LYS A 39 9.81 -4.10 4.23
N SER A 40 10.99 -3.58 4.60
CA SER A 40 11.17 -2.36 5.38
C SER A 40 10.66 -1.11 4.64
N LEU A 41 11.13 -0.83 3.43
CA LEU A 41 10.69 0.34 2.66
C LEU A 41 9.18 0.37 2.42
N TYR A 42 8.57 -0.80 2.20
CA TYR A 42 7.11 -0.89 2.09
C TYR A 42 6.41 -0.49 3.41
N LYS A 43 6.87 -1.02 4.55
CA LYS A 43 6.32 -0.66 5.86
C LYS A 43 6.46 0.83 6.15
N ASP A 44 7.63 1.40 5.87
CA ASP A 44 7.89 2.82 6.12
C ASP A 44 6.95 3.72 5.31
N ARG A 45 6.70 3.36 4.04
CA ARG A 45 5.73 4.06 3.18
C ARG A 45 4.30 3.94 3.70
N VAL A 46 3.90 2.74 4.12
CA VAL A 46 2.56 2.50 4.67
C VAL A 46 2.37 3.28 5.97
N LEU A 47 3.37 3.33 6.86
CA LEU A 47 3.33 4.12 8.08
C LEU A 47 3.22 5.61 7.77
N LYS A 48 4.07 6.14 6.88
CA LYS A 48 4.02 7.55 6.47
C LYS A 48 2.65 7.93 5.90
N MET A 49 2.08 7.07 5.05
CA MET A 49 0.73 7.26 4.52
C MET A 49 -0.31 7.25 5.65
N ALA A 50 -0.24 6.30 6.57
CA ALA A 50 -1.18 6.19 7.68
C ALA A 50 -1.13 7.44 8.59
N HIS A 51 0.06 7.94 8.90
CA HIS A 51 0.22 9.19 9.65
C HIS A 51 -0.39 10.38 8.93
N ASN A 52 -0.18 10.50 7.61
CA ASN A 52 -0.78 11.58 6.82
C ASN A 52 -2.33 11.51 6.83
N ILE A 53 -2.90 10.30 6.75
CA ILE A 53 -4.37 10.10 6.78
C ILE A 53 -4.92 10.44 8.17
N VAL A 54 -4.23 10.03 9.24
CA VAL A 54 -4.66 10.35 10.61
C VAL A 54 -4.54 11.85 10.89
N SER A 55 -3.53 12.52 10.34
CA SER A 55 -3.39 13.97 10.49
C SER A 55 -4.45 14.76 9.73
N ASP A 56 -4.96 14.23 8.61
CA ASP A 56 -5.95 14.90 7.78
C ASP A 56 -7.34 14.28 7.95
N LEU A 57 -8.15 14.88 8.82
CA LEU A 57 -9.53 14.46 9.08
C LEU A 57 -10.46 14.60 7.86
N ARG A 58 -10.07 15.35 6.82
CA ARG A 58 -10.84 15.46 5.56
C ARG A 58 -10.55 14.32 4.58
N HIS A 59 -9.57 13.48 4.90
CA HIS A 59 -9.19 12.39 4.03
C HIS A 59 -10.31 11.33 3.96
N PRO A 60 -10.70 10.83 2.78
CA PRO A 60 -11.81 9.88 2.64
C PRO A 60 -11.59 8.56 3.37
N LEU A 61 -10.32 8.21 3.63
CA LEU A 61 -9.96 7.01 4.39
C LEU A 61 -9.84 7.24 5.90
N ALA A 62 -9.98 8.48 6.40
CA ALA A 62 -9.84 8.79 7.82
C ALA A 62 -10.88 8.05 8.68
N SER A 63 -12.10 7.83 8.15
CA SER A 63 -13.15 7.07 8.83
C SER A 63 -12.79 5.61 9.13
N TYR A 64 -11.79 5.05 8.44
CA TYR A 64 -11.31 3.69 8.75
C TYR A 64 -10.31 3.66 9.91
N PHE A 65 -9.78 4.80 10.34
CA PHE A 65 -8.82 4.93 11.43
C PHE A 65 -9.52 5.41 12.71
N GLU A 66 -10.43 4.59 13.23
CA GLU A 66 -11.07 4.83 14.53
C GLU A 66 -10.17 4.35 15.66
N LEU A 67 -9.84 5.22 16.62
CA LEU A 67 -9.21 4.80 17.87
C LEU A 67 -10.20 4.12 18.82
N LEU A 68 -9.74 3.09 19.52
CA LEU A 68 -10.48 2.52 20.64
C LEU A 68 -10.52 3.52 21.82
N PRO A 69 -11.47 3.34 22.76
CA PRO A 69 -11.58 4.20 23.96
C PRO A 69 -10.29 4.28 24.79
N SER A 70 -9.40 3.30 24.65
CA SER A 70 -8.08 3.31 25.31
C SER A 70 -7.08 4.31 24.72
N GLY A 71 -7.38 4.93 23.56
CA GLY A 71 -6.50 5.90 22.91
C GLY A 71 -5.18 5.33 22.38
N ARG A 72 -4.96 4.01 22.47
CA ARG A 72 -3.68 3.38 22.15
C ARG A 72 -3.68 2.60 20.84
N ARG A 73 -4.83 2.08 20.42
CA ARG A 73 -4.95 1.18 19.26
C ARG A 73 -6.09 1.63 18.36
N TYR A 74 -5.92 1.41 17.06
CA TYR A 74 -6.96 1.56 16.06
C TYR A 74 -7.81 0.31 15.94
N ARG A 75 -9.07 0.49 15.54
CA ARG A 75 -10.03 -0.58 15.34
C ARG A 75 -9.64 -1.41 14.12
N ALA A 76 -9.29 -2.67 14.34
CA ALA A 76 -8.94 -3.58 13.25
C ALA A 76 -10.21 -4.18 12.64
N PRO A 77 -10.46 -4.03 11.33
CA PRO A 77 -11.62 -4.66 10.69
C PRO A 77 -11.41 -6.17 10.57
N LEU A 78 -12.52 -6.93 10.61
CA LEU A 78 -12.50 -8.36 10.31
C LEU A 78 -12.64 -8.54 8.79
N PHE A 79 -11.71 -9.29 8.19
CA PHE A 79 -11.69 -9.52 6.76
C PHE A 79 -12.02 -10.97 6.44
N LYS A 80 -13.05 -11.16 5.59
CA LYS A 80 -13.39 -12.49 5.06
C LYS A 80 -12.33 -13.00 4.07
N ASN A 81 -11.76 -12.11 3.27
CA ASN A 81 -10.90 -12.48 2.15
C ASN A 81 -9.43 -12.08 2.35
N ASN A 82 -8.52 -12.91 1.83
CA ASN A 82 -7.08 -12.60 1.84
C ASN A 82 -6.77 -11.31 1.07
N ARG A 83 -7.50 -11.02 -0.02
CA ARG A 83 -7.34 -9.80 -0.82
C ARG A 83 -7.61 -8.55 0.01
N SER A 84 -8.71 -8.51 0.76
CA SER A 84 -9.04 -7.36 1.62
C SER A 84 -8.02 -7.23 2.75
N ARG A 85 -7.59 -8.33 3.37
CA ARG A 85 -6.56 -8.32 4.44
C ARG A 85 -5.20 -7.80 3.95
N LEU A 86 -4.87 -8.00 2.68
CA LEU A 86 -3.62 -7.56 2.08
C LEU A 86 -3.69 -6.17 1.44
N SER A 87 -4.84 -5.49 1.52
CA SER A 87 -4.95 -4.10 1.08
C SER A 87 -4.21 -3.15 2.03
N VAL A 88 -4.02 -1.90 1.60
CA VAL A 88 -3.14 -0.93 2.29
C VAL A 88 -3.70 -0.48 3.64
N VAL A 89 -5.01 -0.18 3.74
CA VAL A 89 -5.63 0.31 4.98
C VAL A 89 -5.54 -0.71 6.13
N PRO A 90 -5.89 -1.99 5.94
CA PRO A 90 -5.75 -3.00 6.98
C PRO A 90 -4.32 -3.28 7.39
N GLN A 91 -3.38 -3.19 6.44
CA GLN A 91 -1.95 -3.31 6.73
C GLN A 91 -1.44 -2.12 7.53
N ALA A 92 -1.88 -0.90 7.21
CA ALA A 92 -1.57 0.30 7.98
C ALA A 92 -2.06 0.19 9.43
N ILE A 93 -3.33 -0.18 9.64
CA ILE A 93 -3.90 -0.39 10.97
C ILE A 93 -3.12 -1.46 11.75
N LYS A 94 -2.76 -2.56 11.08
CA LYS A 94 -1.96 -3.62 11.71
C LYS A 94 -0.58 -3.14 12.13
N LEU A 95 0.08 -2.32 11.31
CA LEU A 95 1.41 -1.77 11.61
C LEU A 95 1.36 -0.71 12.72
N LEU A 96 0.30 0.11 12.78
CA LEU A 96 0.10 1.10 13.84
C LEU A 96 -0.27 0.46 15.19
N ASN A 97 -0.83 -0.74 15.17
CA ASN A 97 -1.23 -1.48 16.37
C ASN A 97 -0.14 -2.42 16.93
N GLN A 98 0.97 -2.60 16.21
CA GLN A 98 2.14 -3.34 16.69
C GLN A 98 2.81 -2.59 17.84
#